data_AF-A0A7S2RME1-F1
#
_entry.id   AF-A0A7S2RME1-F1
#
_cell.length_a   1.000
_cell.length_b   1.000
_cell.length_c   1.000
_cell.angle_alpha   90.00
_cell.angle_beta   90.00
_cell.angle_gamma   90.00
#
_symmetry.space_group_name_H-M   'P 1'
#
loop_
_entity.id
_entity.type
_entity.pdbx_description
1 polymer ?
#
loop_
_entity_poly.entity_id
_entity_poly.type
_entity_poly.pdbx_seq_one_letter_code
_entity_poly.pdbx_strand_id
1 'polypeptide(L)'
;VKEQEVITAQSFIVSIIMKKDLLTLNIGEISLILSRLNILFSFPEKNHEISNDLFASCCEVILAMFKHYPKQLYGSSSILISVLRSMLHHLMTEKISERGSSDAKCQIFSKICELLIAHKDVYKKHVVGLVLDFVSCMQTKISSSRKELLLPSVYLLLDTLSMYEQEELNAMM
;
A
#
# COMPACT_ATOMS: atom_id res chain seq x y z
N VAL A 1 -5.70 14.05 16.58
CA VAL A 1 -5.68 12.68 17.14
C VAL A 1 -4.23 12.37 17.47
N LYS A 2 -3.91 11.87 18.66
CA LYS A 2 -2.51 11.50 18.95
C LYS A 2 -2.19 10.26 18.14
N GLU A 3 -1.08 10.23 17.41
CA GLU A 3 -0.67 9.12 16.54
C GLU A 3 -0.74 7.75 17.26
N GLN A 4 -0.40 7.72 18.55
CA GLN A 4 -0.52 6.55 19.41
C GLN A 4 -1.95 5.99 19.51
N GLU A 5 -2.98 6.85 19.51
CA GLU A 5 -4.39 6.44 19.55
C GLU A 5 -4.77 5.72 18.26
N VAL A 6 -4.26 6.19 17.12
CA VAL A 6 -4.48 5.57 15.81
C VAL A 6 -3.82 4.20 15.75
N ILE A 7 -2.55 4.09 16.16
CA ILE A 7 -1.82 2.83 16.21
C ILE A 7 -2.52 1.83 17.13
N THR A 8 -2.98 2.27 18.29
CA THR A 8 -3.72 1.41 19.24
C THR A 8 -5.03 0.91 18.62
N ALA A 9 -5.78 1.78 17.94
CA ALA A 9 -7.00 1.39 17.24
C ALA A 9 -6.73 0.41 16.09
N GLN A 10 -5.67 0.63 15.30
CA GLN A 10 -5.26 -0.27 14.22
C GLN A 10 -4.84 -1.64 14.75
N SER A 11 -4.05 -1.69 15.83
CA SER A 11 -3.67 -2.94 16.49
C SER A 11 -4.88 -3.73 17.00
N PHE A 12 -5.87 -3.03 17.54
CA PHE A 12 -7.15 -3.64 17.92
C PHE A 12 -7.91 -4.20 16.71
N ILE A 13 -7.98 -3.45 15.61
CA ILE A 13 -8.58 -3.90 14.34
C ILE A 13 -7.86 -5.15 13.82
N VAL A 14 -6.53 -5.17 13.79
CA VAL A 14 -5.73 -6.35 13.39
C VAL A 14 -6.07 -7.54 14.27
N SER A 15 -6.09 -7.34 15.60
CA SER A 15 -6.41 -8.40 16.57
C SER A 15 -7.80 -9.00 16.35
N ILE A 16 -8.77 -8.17 15.97
CA ILE A 16 -10.12 -8.62 15.61
C ILE A 16 -10.11 -9.39 14.28
N ILE A 17 -9.47 -8.85 13.24
CA ILE A 17 -9.39 -9.47 11.90
C ILE A 17 -8.76 -10.87 11.99
N MET A 18 -7.73 -11.03 12.83
CA MET A 18 -7.07 -12.32 13.05
C MET A 18 -7.98 -13.35 13.73
N LYS A 19 -8.98 -12.90 14.50
CA LYS A 19 -9.98 -13.75 15.16
C LYS A 19 -11.27 -13.79 14.34
N LYS A 20 -11.19 -14.37 13.14
CA LYS A 20 -12.29 -14.47 12.16
C LYS A 20 -13.60 -15.02 12.75
N ASP A 21 -13.52 -15.86 13.78
CA ASP A 21 -14.69 -16.45 14.45
C ASP A 21 -15.49 -15.43 15.29
N LEU A 22 -14.90 -14.29 15.63
CA LEU A 22 -15.52 -13.25 16.44
C LEU A 22 -16.20 -12.17 15.61
N LEU A 23 -15.79 -11.97 14.36
CA LEU A 23 -16.32 -10.91 13.52
C LEU A 23 -16.28 -11.28 12.04
N THR A 24 -17.42 -11.14 11.35
CA THR A 24 -17.49 -11.25 9.89
C THR A 24 -17.66 -9.87 9.30
N LEU A 25 -16.61 -9.37 8.63
CA LEU A 25 -16.65 -8.09 7.93
C LEU A 25 -17.25 -8.25 6.54
N ASN A 26 -18.17 -7.36 6.17
CA ASN A 26 -18.70 -7.23 4.82
C ASN A 26 -17.84 -6.27 3.96
N ILE A 27 -18.13 -6.20 2.65
CA ILE A 27 -17.39 -5.36 1.70
C ILE A 27 -17.44 -3.88 2.10
N GLY A 28 -18.59 -3.39 2.58
CA GLY A 28 -18.75 -2.00 3.01
C GLY A 28 -17.86 -1.65 4.20
N GLU A 29 -17.74 -2.54 5.17
CA GLU A 29 -16.90 -2.36 6.35
C GLU A 29 -15.41 -2.40 5.99
N ILE A 30 -14.99 -3.33 5.13
CA ILE A 30 -13.61 -3.38 4.61
C ILE A 30 -13.30 -2.09 3.84
N SER A 31 -14.18 -1.65 2.94
CA SER A 31 -14.07 -0.39 2.21
C SER A 31 -13.94 0.82 3.14
N LEU A 32 -14.71 0.85 4.24
CA LEU A 32 -14.65 1.93 5.22
C LEU A 32 -13.29 1.96 5.92
N ILE A 33 -12.80 0.82 6.39
CA ILE A 33 -11.48 0.74 7.04
C ILE A 33 -10.39 1.19 6.06
N LEU A 34 -10.39 0.68 4.83
CA LEU A 34 -9.43 1.09 3.80
C LEU A 34 -9.51 2.58 3.48
N SER A 35 -10.72 3.14 3.41
CA SER A 35 -10.90 4.58 3.20
C SER A 35 -10.32 5.42 4.34
N ARG A 36 -10.45 4.94 5.58
CA ARG A 36 -9.83 5.59 6.75
C ARG A 36 -8.30 5.50 6.71
N LEU A 37 -7.74 4.38 6.28
CA LEU A 37 -6.30 4.28 6.04
C LEU A 37 -5.86 5.26 4.96
N ASN A 38 -6.61 5.36 3.85
CA ASN A 38 -6.27 6.25 2.74
C ASN A 38 -6.16 7.71 3.18
N ILE A 39 -7.10 8.18 4.02
CA ILE A 39 -7.10 9.56 4.56
C ILE A 39 -5.79 9.90 5.27
N LEU A 40 -5.14 8.94 5.93
CA LEU A 40 -3.86 9.16 6.61
C LEU A 40 -2.74 9.55 5.62
N PHE A 41 -2.84 9.10 4.37
CA PHE A 41 -1.84 9.34 3.32
C PHE A 41 -2.27 10.43 2.31
N SER A 42 -3.58 10.70 2.16
CA SER A 42 -4.12 11.63 1.16
C SER A 42 -3.93 13.11 1.48
N PHE A 43 -3.64 13.47 2.74
CA PHE A 43 -3.44 14.86 3.16
C PHE A 43 -2.01 15.07 3.69
N PRO A 44 -1.00 15.17 2.80
CA PRO A 44 0.27 15.73 3.21
C PRO A 44 0.07 17.24 3.41
N GLU A 45 -0.53 17.64 4.54
CA GLU A 45 -0.21 18.96 5.07
C GLU A 45 1.31 19.04 5.13
N LYS A 46 1.89 20.17 4.71
CA LYS A 46 3.33 20.35 4.42
C LYS A 46 4.30 19.94 5.55
N ASN A 47 3.80 19.54 6.72
CA ASN A 47 4.54 19.15 7.92
C ASN A 47 4.10 17.83 8.58
N HIS A 48 3.15 17.06 8.02
CA HIS A 48 2.73 15.79 8.66
C HIS A 48 3.56 14.61 8.11
N GLU A 49 4.72 14.40 8.70
CA GLU A 49 5.50 13.17 8.49
C GLU A 49 4.79 12.02 9.24
N ILE A 50 4.44 10.96 8.52
CA ILE A 50 3.84 9.75 9.10
C ILE A 50 4.99 8.97 9.75
N SER A 51 4.89 8.56 11.02
CA SER A 51 5.96 7.76 11.63
C SER A 51 6.09 6.38 10.97
N ASN A 52 7.23 5.72 11.20
CA ASN A 52 7.42 4.33 10.79
C ASN A 52 6.37 3.41 11.41
N ASP A 53 6.02 3.64 12.68
CA ASP A 53 5.10 2.79 13.43
C ASP A 53 3.68 2.92 12.90
N LEU A 54 3.24 4.13 12.57
CA LEU A 54 1.94 4.36 11.94
C LEU A 54 1.89 3.75 10.53
N PHE A 55 2.95 3.92 9.73
CA PHE A 55 3.04 3.29 8.41
C PHE A 55 2.99 1.76 8.51
N ALA A 56 3.77 1.17 9.43
CA ALA A 56 3.81 -0.25 9.68
C ALA A 56 2.43 -0.79 10.13
N SER A 57 1.76 -0.09 11.04
CA SER A 57 0.43 -0.48 11.53
C SER A 57 -0.63 -0.42 10.42
N CYS A 58 -0.57 0.58 9.52
CA CYS A 58 -1.40 0.61 8.31
C CYS A 58 -1.16 -0.63 7.42
N CYS A 59 0.11 -0.99 7.19
CA CYS A 59 0.46 -2.18 6.43
C CYS A 59 -0.05 -3.46 7.10
N GLU A 60 0.08 -3.59 8.41
CA GLU A 60 -0.42 -4.76 9.16
C GLU A 60 -1.92 -4.96 8.98
N VAL A 61 -2.72 -3.88 8.99
CA VAL A 61 -4.16 -3.96 8.71
C VAL A 61 -4.40 -4.51 7.30
N ILE A 62 -3.70 -4.00 6.29
CA ILE A 62 -3.84 -4.47 4.90
C ILE A 62 -3.44 -5.94 4.77
N LEU A 63 -2.29 -6.32 5.34
CA LEU A 63 -1.79 -7.71 5.35
C LEU A 63 -2.81 -8.65 6.03
N ALA A 64 -3.38 -8.24 7.16
CA ALA A 64 -4.39 -9.00 7.86
C ALA A 64 -5.66 -9.20 7.01
N MET A 65 -6.09 -8.16 6.28
CA MET A 65 -7.22 -8.26 5.35
C MET A 65 -6.95 -9.20 4.18
N PHE A 66 -5.76 -9.15 3.57
CA PHE A 66 -5.39 -10.10 2.50
C PHE A 66 -5.47 -11.55 3.00
N LYS A 67 -4.99 -11.79 4.22
CA LYS A 67 -4.97 -13.13 4.82
C LYS A 67 -6.37 -13.66 5.16
N HIS A 68 -7.25 -12.81 5.72
CA HIS A 68 -8.51 -13.28 6.31
C HIS A 68 -9.78 -12.93 5.52
N TYR A 69 -9.75 -11.86 4.70
CA TYR A 69 -10.88 -11.34 3.92
C TYR A 69 -10.53 -11.03 2.45
N PRO A 70 -9.83 -11.91 1.71
CA PRO A 70 -9.41 -11.62 0.33
C PRO A 70 -10.61 -11.40 -0.61
N LYS A 71 -11.69 -12.17 -0.45
CA LYS A 71 -12.89 -12.03 -1.30
C LYS A 71 -13.57 -10.66 -1.13
N GLN A 72 -13.64 -10.18 0.10
CA GLN A 72 -14.19 -8.86 0.39
C GLN A 72 -13.29 -7.77 -0.16
N LEU A 73 -11.96 -7.93 -0.04
CA LEU A 73 -11.00 -7.02 -0.67
C LEU A 73 -11.16 -6.95 -2.18
N TYR A 74 -11.48 -8.06 -2.87
CA TYR A 74 -11.73 -8.04 -4.31
C TYR A 74 -12.93 -7.14 -4.66
N GLY A 75 -13.97 -7.13 -3.82
CA GLY A 75 -15.11 -6.22 -3.94
C GLY A 75 -14.78 -4.75 -3.64
N SER A 76 -13.63 -4.50 -3.00
CA SER A 76 -13.12 -3.18 -2.63
C SER A 76 -11.81 -2.83 -3.36
N SER A 77 -11.56 -3.45 -4.53
CA SER A 77 -10.25 -3.36 -5.21
C SER A 77 -9.84 -1.93 -5.53
N SER A 78 -10.78 -1.08 -5.96
CA SER A 78 -10.51 0.33 -6.28
C SER A 78 -10.01 1.12 -5.07
N ILE A 79 -10.59 0.91 -3.89
CA ILE A 79 -10.20 1.59 -2.66
C ILE A 79 -8.85 1.05 -2.19
N LEU A 80 -8.65 -0.27 -2.21
CA LEU A 80 -7.35 -0.87 -1.88
C LEU A 80 -6.24 -0.28 -2.74
N ILE A 81 -6.43 -0.24 -4.06
CA ILE A 81 -5.45 0.31 -4.99
C ILE A 81 -5.22 1.80 -4.74
N SER A 82 -6.26 2.55 -4.41
CA SER A 82 -6.11 3.95 -4.00
C SER A 82 -5.24 4.09 -2.74
N VAL A 83 -5.41 3.22 -1.74
CA VAL A 83 -4.57 3.22 -0.53
C VAL A 83 -3.12 2.91 -0.90
N LEU A 84 -2.89 1.87 -1.70
CA LEU A 84 -1.55 1.48 -2.14
C LEU A 84 -0.86 2.59 -2.94
N ARG A 85 -1.61 3.29 -3.81
CA ARG A 85 -1.12 4.47 -4.52
C ARG A 85 -0.70 5.58 -3.56
N SER A 86 -1.53 5.92 -2.58
CA SER A 86 -1.22 6.96 -1.60
C SER A 86 0.00 6.59 -0.74
N MET A 87 0.12 5.31 -0.35
CA MET A 87 1.29 4.80 0.37
C MET A 87 2.56 4.85 -0.48
N LEU A 88 2.48 4.43 -1.74
CA LEU A 88 3.60 4.52 -2.68
C LEU A 88 4.03 5.99 -2.87
N HIS A 89 3.08 6.89 -3.06
CA HIS A 89 3.36 8.32 -3.17
C HIS A 89 4.00 8.89 -1.90
N HIS A 90 3.55 8.46 -0.72
CA HIS A 90 4.20 8.83 0.53
C HIS A 90 5.66 8.37 0.58
N LEU A 91 5.95 7.11 0.23
CA LEU A 91 7.33 6.58 0.20
C LEU A 91 8.23 7.33 -0.81
N MET A 92 7.65 7.81 -1.90
CA MET A 92 8.33 8.55 -2.95
C MET A 92 8.60 10.02 -2.57
N THR A 93 7.73 10.64 -1.77
CA THR A 93 7.77 12.09 -1.47
C THR A 93 8.28 12.42 -0.06
N GLU A 94 8.41 11.41 0.80
CA GLU A 94 8.99 11.56 2.13
C GLU A 94 10.36 12.25 2.04
N LYS A 95 10.57 13.29 2.85
CA LYS A 95 11.88 13.93 2.95
C LYS A 95 12.89 12.88 3.37
N ILE A 96 14.15 13.06 2.96
CA ILE A 96 15.25 12.20 3.37
C ILE A 96 15.53 12.49 4.86
N SER A 97 14.63 12.06 5.75
CA SER A 97 14.95 11.81 7.15
C SER A 97 15.72 10.50 7.23
N GLU A 98 16.39 10.30 8.37
CA GLU A 98 17.45 9.30 8.62
C GLU A 98 17.32 8.00 7.81
N ARG A 99 18.39 7.59 7.12
CA ARG A 99 18.45 6.43 6.19
C ARG A 99 17.78 5.14 6.72
N GLY A 100 17.70 4.94 8.03
CA GLY A 100 17.08 3.75 8.64
C GLY A 100 15.55 3.74 8.65
N SER A 101 14.87 4.89 8.69
CA SER A 101 13.39 4.93 8.75
C SER A 101 12.76 4.54 7.42
N SER A 102 13.32 5.06 6.33
CA SER A 102 12.89 4.84 4.95
C SER A 102 12.97 3.37 4.54
N ASP A 103 14.01 2.65 4.97
CA ASP A 103 14.25 1.27 4.54
C ASP A 103 13.17 0.34 5.10
N ALA A 104 12.87 0.44 6.39
CA ALA A 104 11.83 -0.36 7.04
C ALA A 104 10.46 -0.17 6.37
N LYS A 105 10.07 1.07 6.04
CA LYS A 105 8.80 1.33 5.35
C LYS A 105 8.75 0.69 3.96
N CYS A 106 9.82 0.81 3.16
CA CYS A 106 9.90 0.23 1.82
C CYS A 106 9.87 -1.32 1.86
N GLN A 107 10.54 -1.93 2.83
CA GLN A 107 10.52 -3.37 3.03
C GLN A 107 9.13 -3.87 3.42
N ILE A 108 8.44 -3.19 4.33
CA ILE A 108 7.07 -3.57 4.73
C ILE A 108 6.11 -3.39 3.56
N PHE A 109 6.22 -2.31 2.79
CA PHE A 109 5.40 -2.12 1.59
C PHE A 109 5.64 -3.23 0.55
N SER A 110 6.88 -3.66 0.35
CA SER A 110 7.22 -4.78 -0.54
C SER A 110 6.48 -6.07 -0.17
N LYS A 111 6.24 -6.34 1.12
CA LYS A 111 5.45 -7.52 1.57
C LYS A 111 4.00 -7.47 1.07
N ILE A 112 3.42 -6.27 0.96
CA ILE A 112 2.07 -6.12 0.40
C ILE A 112 2.10 -6.38 -1.11
N CYS A 113 3.10 -5.85 -1.81
CA CYS A 113 3.30 -6.12 -3.24
C CYS A 113 3.48 -7.61 -3.54
N GLU A 114 4.21 -8.32 -2.69
CA GLU A 114 4.39 -9.78 -2.81
C GLU A 114 3.05 -10.53 -2.72
N LEU A 115 2.17 -10.14 -1.79
CA LEU A 115 0.83 -10.75 -1.68
C LEU A 115 -0.04 -10.51 -2.92
N LEU A 116 0.11 -9.38 -3.61
CA LEU A 116 -0.66 -9.09 -4.83
C LEU A 116 -0.44 -10.12 -5.93
N ILE A 117 0.74 -10.74 -5.99
CA ILE A 117 1.08 -11.77 -7.00
C ILE A 117 0.11 -12.95 -6.90
N ALA A 118 -0.18 -13.41 -5.67
CA ALA A 118 -1.13 -14.50 -5.43
C ALA A 118 -2.57 -14.14 -5.82
N HIS A 119 -2.84 -12.85 -6.03
CA HIS A 119 -4.15 -12.29 -6.37
C HIS A 119 -4.15 -11.60 -7.74
N LYS A 120 -3.19 -11.93 -8.62
CA LYS A 120 -2.96 -11.22 -9.88
C LYS A 120 -4.17 -11.11 -10.79
N ASP A 121 -5.03 -12.12 -10.84
CA ASP A 121 -6.20 -12.09 -11.72
C ASP A 121 -7.22 -11.02 -11.35
N VAL A 122 -7.19 -10.56 -10.11
CA VAL A 122 -8.03 -9.46 -9.62
C VAL A 122 -7.35 -8.11 -9.83
N TYR A 123 -6.05 -8.03 -9.55
CA TYR A 123 -5.36 -6.74 -9.43
C TYR A 123 -4.50 -6.33 -10.62
N LYS A 124 -4.17 -7.23 -11.56
CA LYS A 124 -3.24 -6.96 -12.68
C LYS A 124 -3.52 -5.65 -13.44
N LYS A 125 -4.78 -5.38 -13.78
CA LYS A 125 -5.18 -4.13 -14.46
C LYS A 125 -4.98 -2.88 -13.62
N HIS A 126 -5.17 -3.00 -12.31
CA HIS A 126 -5.04 -1.88 -11.38
C HIS A 126 -3.56 -1.57 -11.05
N VAL A 127 -2.71 -2.60 -11.08
CA VAL A 127 -1.28 -2.50 -10.78
C VAL A 127 -0.53 -1.69 -11.84
N VAL A 128 -0.95 -1.74 -13.11
CA VAL A 128 -0.39 -0.90 -14.20
C VAL A 128 -0.30 0.57 -13.78
N GLY A 129 -1.37 1.10 -13.18
CA GLY A 129 -1.40 2.48 -12.70
C GLY A 129 -0.35 2.77 -11.63
N LEU A 130 -0.10 1.84 -10.69
CA LEU A 130 0.92 2.01 -9.65
C LEU A 130 2.34 2.05 -10.24
N VAL A 131 2.60 1.22 -11.25
CA VAL A 131 3.88 1.20 -11.96
C VAL A 131 4.10 2.51 -12.72
N LEU A 132 3.08 2.99 -13.44
CA LEU A 132 3.13 4.27 -14.14
C LEU A 132 3.36 5.45 -13.18
N ASP A 133 2.69 5.46 -12.02
CA ASP A 133 2.90 6.48 -10.99
C ASP A 133 4.36 6.51 -10.52
N PHE A 134 4.97 5.33 -10.32
CA PHE A 134 6.39 5.22 -9.96
C PHE A 134 7.30 5.74 -11.08
N VAL A 135 7.07 5.33 -12.32
CA VAL A 135 7.86 5.79 -13.49
C VAL A 135 7.77 7.31 -13.64
N SER A 136 6.57 7.87 -13.53
CA SER A 136 6.36 9.32 -13.57
C SER A 136 7.13 10.02 -12.45
N CYS A 137 7.08 9.49 -11.23
CA CYS A 137 7.82 10.06 -10.11
C CYS A 137 9.34 9.88 -10.25
N MET A 138 9.83 8.84 -10.94
CA MET A 138 11.26 8.69 -11.23
C MET A 138 11.82 9.82 -12.11
N GLN A 139 10.98 10.44 -12.95
CA GLN A 139 11.33 11.62 -13.74
C GLN A 139 11.43 12.89 -12.88
N THR A 140 10.94 12.86 -11.63
CA THR A 140 11.02 13.96 -10.66
C THR A 140 12.19 13.79 -9.68
N LYS A 141 12.33 14.72 -8.70
CA LYS A 141 13.43 14.78 -7.73
C LYS A 141 13.36 13.70 -6.62
N ILE A 142 13.09 12.44 -6.94
CA ILE A 142 13.35 11.33 -6.01
C ILE A 142 14.87 11.09 -5.93
N SER A 143 15.40 10.95 -4.72
CA SER A 143 16.81 10.58 -4.51
C SER A 143 17.12 9.17 -5.03
N SER A 144 18.30 8.95 -5.64
CA SER A 144 18.70 7.63 -6.16
C SER A 144 18.58 6.50 -5.16
N SER A 145 18.96 6.72 -3.89
CA SER A 145 18.83 5.70 -2.82
C SER A 145 17.38 5.28 -2.57
N ARG A 146 16.42 6.21 -2.68
CA ARG A 146 14.99 5.90 -2.51
C ARG A 146 14.46 5.09 -3.69
N LYS A 147 14.94 5.37 -4.91
CA LYS A 147 14.62 4.57 -6.09
C LYS A 147 15.07 3.13 -5.88
N GLU A 148 16.32 2.94 -5.45
CA GLU A 148 16.89 1.62 -5.16
C GLU A 148 16.08 0.83 -4.11
N LEU A 149 15.63 1.48 -3.05
CA LEU A 149 14.80 0.85 -2.01
C LEU A 149 13.40 0.43 -2.48
N LEU A 150 12.83 1.14 -3.46
CA LEU A 150 11.48 0.87 -3.98
C LEU A 150 11.47 -0.09 -5.18
N LEU A 151 12.60 -0.28 -5.87
CA LEU A 151 12.71 -1.18 -7.01
C LEU A 151 12.20 -2.60 -6.70
N PRO A 152 12.51 -3.23 -5.55
CA PRO A 152 11.95 -4.54 -5.20
C PRO A 152 10.41 -4.56 -5.23
N SER A 153 9.76 -3.54 -4.66
CA SER A 153 8.30 -3.42 -4.70
C SER A 153 7.79 -3.30 -6.13
N VAL A 154 8.46 -2.50 -6.97
CA VAL A 154 8.07 -2.30 -8.37
C VAL A 154 8.22 -3.59 -9.19
N TYR A 155 9.28 -4.37 -8.97
CA TYR A 155 9.43 -5.67 -9.64
C TYR A 155 8.32 -6.65 -9.24
N LEU A 156 7.95 -6.71 -7.96
CA LEU A 156 6.81 -7.53 -7.51
C LEU A 156 5.48 -7.09 -8.13
N LEU A 157 5.28 -5.77 -8.34
CA LEU A 157 4.14 -5.25 -9.07
C LEU A 157 4.16 -5.68 -10.54
N LEU A 158 5.32 -5.62 -11.21
CA LEU A 158 5.48 -6.11 -12.58
C LEU A 158 5.19 -7.61 -12.70
N ASP A 159 5.59 -8.42 -11.72
CA ASP A 159 5.29 -9.86 -11.66
C ASP A 159 3.79 -10.17 -11.53
N THR A 160 2.98 -9.16 -11.15
CA THR A 160 1.52 -9.28 -11.11
C THR A 160 0.88 -9.11 -12.50
N LEU A 161 1.58 -8.50 -13.46
CA LEU A 161 1.05 -8.24 -14.80
C LEU A 161 1.07 -9.51 -15.66
N SER A 162 0.06 -9.70 -16.51
CA SER A 162 0.14 -10.68 -17.60
C SER A 162 0.79 -10.06 -18.83
N MET A 163 1.07 -10.87 -19.87
CA MET A 163 1.61 -10.35 -21.13
C MET A 163 0.78 -9.19 -21.69
N TYR A 164 -0.55 -9.26 -21.59
CA TYR A 164 -1.43 -8.20 -22.10
C TYR A 164 -1.20 -6.87 -21.36
N GLU A 165 -1.19 -6.89 -20.02
CA GLU A 165 -0.93 -5.67 -19.25
C GLU A 165 0.51 -5.16 -19.40
N GLN A 166 1.48 -6.03 -19.69
CA GLN A 166 2.85 -5.63 -20.03
C GLN A 166 2.92 -4.92 -21.38
N GLU A 167 2.23 -5.42 -22.41
CA GLU A 167 2.10 -4.76 -23.71
C GLU A 167 1.42 -3.39 -23.56
N GLU A 168 0.35 -3.30 -22.77
CA GLU A 168 -0.34 -2.04 -22.46
C GLU A 168 0.59 -1.05 -21.75
N LEU A 169 1.33 -1.50 -20.73
CA LEU A 169 2.31 -0.67 -20.02
C LEU A 169 3.39 -0.14 -20.97
N ASN A 170 3.94 -0.99 -21.82
CA ASN A 170 4.96 -0.60 -22.80
C ASN A 170 4.44 0.42 -23.83
N ALA A 171 3.17 0.34 -24.20
CA ALA A 171 2.55 1.30 -25.11
C ALA A 171 2.29 2.68 -24.46
N MET A 172 2.21 2.73 -23.13
CA MET A 172 1.97 3.96 -22.35
C MET A 172 3.25 4.67 -21.90
N MET A 173 4.42 4.02 -21.97
CA MET A 173 5.74 4.56 -21.62
C MET A 173 6.44 5.22 -22.80
#